data_AF-A0A9D4TSH4-F1
#
_entry.id   AF-A0A9D4TSH4-F1
#
_cell.length_a   1.000
_cell.length_b   1.000
_cell.length_c   1.000
_cell.angle_alpha   90.00
_cell.angle_beta   90.00
_cell.angle_gamma   90.00
#
_symmetry.space_group_name_H-M   'P 1'
#
loop_
_entity.id
_entity.type
_entity.pdbx_description
1 polymer ?
#
loop_
_entity_poly.entity_id
_entity_poly.type
_entity_poly.pdbx_seq_one_letter_code
_entity_poly.pdbx_strand_id
1 'polypeptide(L)'
;MAEYVGRTIAKTFPGFGKKKFKGTVASVSEVEGMQIFKIEYKDGDVEELELYELQPLLQPVSKPTPAKRKGAEASALALNTEEEEPYITTAVPGADEGAAKRHAAGKGSKSKVAAAPKDSRQAQRPSSSAEEEAIVRHPLVRQEAGQALCSRSTIWGGTCYVSCIRPSATQQLDEEPAEEQLAAEYETQARNVLEQLEATLRSAGSSKDHLLSVTVLLKDIEKGSQPWAAIWNRWCSPSCLPAALVQESFLGSEDRLVAVSATAALRKDQ
;
A
#
# COMPACT_ATOMS: atom_id res chain seq x y z
N MET A 1 6.61 -8.68 31.59
CA MET A 1 6.48 -7.40 32.32
C MET A 1 7.78 -6.60 32.30
N ALA A 2 8.92 -7.07 32.82
CA ALA A 2 10.15 -6.26 32.97
C ALA A 2 11.26 -6.43 31.90
N GLU A 3 11.01 -7.16 30.80
CA GLU A 3 12.07 -7.58 29.87
C GLU A 3 12.73 -6.41 29.09
N TYR A 4 12.00 -5.32 28.91
CA TYR A 4 12.45 -4.19 28.09
C TYR A 4 12.88 -2.96 28.89
N VAL A 5 12.59 -2.90 30.20
CA VAL A 5 12.95 -1.77 31.06
C VAL A 5 14.49 -1.66 31.13
N GLY A 6 15.01 -0.46 30.89
CA GLY A 6 16.45 -0.19 30.82
C GLY A 6 17.11 -0.49 29.47
N ARG A 7 16.38 -1.02 28.47
CA ARG A 7 16.92 -1.19 27.12
C ARG A 7 17.01 0.16 26.40
N THR A 8 18.06 0.31 25.60
CA THR A 8 18.24 1.49 24.74
C THR A 8 17.53 1.28 23.42
N ILE A 9 16.81 2.31 22.99
CA ILE A 9 16.16 2.38 21.69
C ILE A 9 16.80 3.45 20.82
N ALA A 10 16.62 3.35 19.50
CA ALA A 10 17.02 4.38 18.56
C ALA A 10 15.91 4.66 17.55
N LYS A 11 15.24 5.81 17.67
CA LYS A 11 14.14 6.24 16.80
C LYS A 11 14.57 7.35 15.86
N THR A 12 14.01 7.38 14.65
CA THR A 12 14.14 8.51 13.72
C THR A 12 12.80 9.22 13.63
N PHE A 13 12.77 10.52 13.87
CA PHE A 13 11.54 11.30 13.78
C PHE A 13 11.37 11.92 12.39
N PRO A 14 10.14 11.90 11.82
CA PRO A 14 9.82 12.67 10.63
C PRO A 14 10.24 14.13 10.78
N GLY A 15 10.85 14.72 9.75
CA GLY A 15 11.38 16.09 9.79
C GLY A 15 12.85 16.23 10.24
N PHE A 16 13.44 15.20 10.84
CA PHE A 16 14.87 15.20 11.24
C PHE A 16 15.79 14.34 10.33
N GLY A 17 15.27 13.90 9.18
CA GLY A 17 16.02 13.10 8.19
C GLY A 17 16.50 11.76 8.75
N LYS A 18 17.78 11.42 8.55
CA LYS A 18 18.39 10.15 9.01
C LYS A 18 18.93 10.21 10.46
N LYS A 19 18.65 11.29 11.20
CA LYS A 19 19.15 11.47 12.57
C LYS A 19 18.43 10.50 13.52
N LYS A 20 19.21 9.68 14.24
CA LYS A 20 18.71 8.73 15.25
C LYS A 20 18.77 9.37 16.64
N PHE A 21 17.65 9.35 17.34
CA PHE A 21 17.48 9.80 18.71
C PHE A 21 17.51 8.58 19.62
N LYS A 22 18.37 8.62 20.63
CA LYS A 22 18.56 7.50 21.54
C LYS A 22 17.71 7.74 22.79
N GLY A 23 16.88 6.77 23.13
CA GLY A 23 16.06 6.78 24.33
C GLY A 23 16.29 5.53 25.17
N THR A 24 15.84 5.56 26.41
CA THR A 24 15.85 4.41 27.32
C THR A 24 14.44 4.13 27.80
N VAL A 25 14.06 2.86 27.87
CA VAL A 25 12.77 2.45 28.43
C VAL A 25 12.82 2.68 29.95
N ALA A 26 12.06 3.65 30.44
CA ALA A 26 12.03 4.08 31.83
C ALA A 26 11.09 3.22 32.69
N SER A 27 9.88 2.94 32.20
CA SER A 27 8.89 2.14 32.92
C SER A 27 7.92 1.44 31.97
N VAL A 28 7.22 0.42 32.47
CA VAL A 28 6.10 -0.23 31.79
C VAL A 28 4.84 -0.07 32.65
N SER A 29 3.73 0.28 32.03
CA SER A 29 2.38 0.28 32.63
C SER A 29 1.47 -0.62 31.83
N GLU A 30 0.45 -1.17 32.50
CA GLU A 30 -0.61 -1.93 31.84
C GLU A 30 -1.89 -1.11 31.95
N VAL A 31 -2.47 -0.75 30.81
CA VAL A 31 -3.72 0.01 30.72
C VAL A 31 -4.64 -0.80 29.81
N GLU A 32 -5.81 -1.20 30.31
CA GLU A 32 -6.81 -1.96 29.55
C GLU A 32 -6.27 -3.26 28.90
N GLY A 33 -5.31 -3.92 29.55
CA GLY A 33 -4.67 -5.14 29.05
C GLY A 33 -3.58 -4.91 28.00
N MET A 34 -3.26 -3.66 27.69
CA MET A 34 -2.18 -3.28 26.78
C MET A 34 -0.94 -2.82 27.56
N GLN A 35 0.25 -3.25 27.10
CA GLN A 35 1.53 -2.88 27.70
C GLN A 35 2.07 -1.60 27.06
N ILE A 36 2.10 -0.52 27.85
CA ILE A 36 2.62 0.78 27.46
C ILE A 36 4.02 0.97 28.07
N PHE A 37 5.00 1.31 27.24
CA PHE A 37 6.39 1.50 27.60
C PHE A 37 6.75 2.99 27.52
N LYS A 38 7.08 3.58 28.67
CA LYS A 38 7.53 4.96 28.74
C LYS A 38 9.01 5.04 28.37
N ILE A 39 9.33 5.84 27.36
CA ILE A 39 10.67 6.11 26.85
C ILE A 39 11.09 7.50 27.26
N GLU A 40 12.29 7.61 27.79
CA GLU A 40 12.95 8.90 28.03
C GLU A 40 14.12 9.06 27.05
N TYR A 41 14.07 10.11 26.23
CA TYR A 41 15.11 10.48 25.30
C TYR A 41 16.15 11.40 25.95
N LYS A 42 17.35 11.45 25.37
CA LYS A 42 18.48 12.24 25.92
C LYS A 42 18.26 13.76 25.91
N ASP A 43 17.36 14.24 25.07
CA ASP A 43 16.92 15.63 25.01
C ASP A 43 15.89 15.99 26.10
N GLY A 44 15.47 15.02 26.91
CA GLY A 44 14.47 15.20 27.98
C GLY A 44 13.04 14.98 27.52
N ASP A 45 12.85 14.64 26.23
CA ASP A 45 11.55 14.29 25.70
C ASP A 45 11.12 12.90 26.18
N VAL A 46 9.81 12.76 26.39
CA VAL A 46 9.20 11.53 26.89
C VAL A 46 8.16 11.07 25.88
N GLU A 47 8.14 9.77 25.61
CA GLU A 47 7.18 9.15 24.69
C GLU A 47 6.65 7.85 25.30
N GLU A 48 5.38 7.55 25.08
CA GLU A 48 4.77 6.29 25.49
C GLU A 48 4.56 5.43 24.23
N LEU A 49 5.15 4.24 24.21
CA LEU A 49 5.14 3.33 23.06
C LEU A 49 4.47 2.02 23.43
N GLU A 50 3.73 1.44 22.50
CA GLU A 50 3.25 0.07 22.63
C GLU A 50 4.34 -0.96 22.27
N LEU A 51 4.11 -2.24 22.63
CA LEU A 51 5.09 -3.30 22.38
C LEU A 51 5.49 -3.41 20.90
N TYR A 52 4.53 -3.28 19.98
CA TYR A 52 4.78 -3.39 18.54
C TYR A 52 5.62 -2.23 18.00
N GLU A 53 5.55 -1.05 18.61
CA GLU A 53 6.36 0.12 18.26
C GLU A 53 7.76 0.04 18.88
N LEU A 54 7.85 -0.53 20.08
CA LEU A 54 9.11 -0.69 20.79
C LEU A 54 10.04 -1.69 20.13
N GLN A 55 9.52 -2.86 19.75
CA GLN A 55 10.29 -3.98 19.21
C GLN A 55 11.26 -3.61 18.06
N PRO A 56 10.84 -2.90 17.00
CA PRO A 56 11.73 -2.51 15.90
C PRO A 56 12.78 -1.45 16.29
N LEU A 57 12.57 -0.73 17.40
CA LEU A 57 13.45 0.34 17.85
C LEU A 57 14.54 -0.13 18.83
N LEU A 58 14.41 -1.33 19.38
CA LEU A 58 15.35 -1.89 20.36
C LEU A 58 16.72 -2.12 19.74
N GLN A 59 17.75 -1.55 20.37
CA GLN A 59 19.12 -1.84 19.98
C GLN A 59 19.49 -3.28 20.41
N PRO A 60 20.28 -4.01 19.61
CA PRO A 60 20.82 -5.29 20.04
C PRO A 60 21.64 -5.09 21.30
N VAL A 61 21.45 -5.97 22.29
CA VAL A 61 22.21 -5.95 23.55
C VAL A 61 23.67 -6.25 23.19
N SER A 62 24.51 -5.21 23.19
CA SER A 62 25.93 -5.39 22.95
C SER A 62 26.53 -6.18 24.11
N LYS A 63 26.98 -7.41 23.87
CA LYS A 63 27.84 -8.13 24.82
C LYS A 63 29.09 -7.26 25.08
N PRO A 64 29.52 -7.08 26.34
CA PRO A 64 30.70 -6.28 26.62
C PRO A 64 31.92 -6.98 26.03
N THR A 65 32.55 -6.36 25.04
CA THR A 65 33.82 -6.83 24.46
C THR A 65 34.96 -6.13 25.19
N PRO A 66 36.01 -6.85 25.65
CA PRO A 66 37.04 -6.32 26.52
C PRO A 66 37.97 -5.33 25.80
N ALA A 67 38.55 -4.43 26.59
CA ALA A 67 39.44 -3.36 26.17
C ALA A 67 40.69 -3.86 25.40
N LYS A 68 41.10 -3.05 24.42
CA LYS A 68 42.30 -3.18 23.57
C LYS A 68 43.56 -3.64 24.33
N ARG A 69 44.23 -4.67 23.80
CA ARG A 69 45.69 -4.81 23.84
C ARG A 69 46.25 -4.96 22.41
N LYS A 70 47.35 -4.26 22.17
CA LYS A 70 48.16 -4.25 20.94
C LYS A 70 48.84 -5.62 20.73
N GLY A 71 49.01 -6.00 19.46
CA GLY A 71 50.19 -6.72 19.00
C GLY A 71 49.97 -8.06 18.29
N ALA A 72 50.38 -8.07 17.02
CA ALA A 72 50.95 -9.17 16.23
C ALA A 72 50.08 -10.35 15.75
N GLU A 73 50.14 -10.52 14.42
CA GLU A 73 50.10 -11.72 13.57
C GLU A 73 49.52 -13.03 14.11
N ALA A 74 48.56 -13.62 13.38
CA ALA A 74 48.85 -14.70 12.42
C ALA A 74 47.56 -15.22 11.76
N SER A 75 47.77 -15.77 10.56
CA SER A 75 46.83 -16.31 9.58
C SER A 75 46.18 -17.64 9.98
N ALA A 76 44.90 -17.84 9.64
CA ALA A 76 44.27 -19.09 9.15
C ALA A 76 42.75 -18.83 8.94
N LEU A 77 42.23 -18.78 7.70
CA LEU A 77 41.77 -19.87 6.82
C LEU A 77 40.48 -20.60 7.29
N ALA A 78 39.36 -20.33 6.58
CA ALA A 78 38.20 -21.20 6.26
C ALA A 78 36.96 -20.31 6.03
N LEU A 79 36.61 -19.99 4.78
CA LEU A 79 35.62 -20.68 3.94
C LEU A 79 34.16 -20.50 4.41
N ASN A 80 33.41 -19.79 3.56
CA ASN A 80 31.95 -19.62 3.54
C ASN A 80 31.23 -20.97 3.56
N THR A 81 29.93 -21.00 3.92
CA THR A 81 28.82 -21.10 2.94
C THR A 81 27.50 -20.80 3.66
N GLU A 82 26.67 -20.00 2.99
CA GLU A 82 25.27 -19.73 3.27
C GLU A 82 24.43 -21.01 3.11
N GLU A 83 23.26 -21.07 3.73
CA GLU A 83 22.10 -21.73 3.12
C GLU A 83 20.81 -21.25 3.83
N GLU A 84 20.10 -20.37 3.10
CA GLU A 84 18.65 -20.18 3.20
C GLU A 84 17.93 -21.49 2.87
N GLU A 85 16.75 -21.71 3.45
CA GLU A 85 15.81 -22.76 3.02
C GLU A 85 14.37 -22.39 3.51
N PRO A 86 13.30 -22.87 2.85
CA PRO A 86 12.60 -22.07 1.83
C PRO A 86 11.06 -22.11 1.95
N TYR A 87 10.37 -21.26 1.16
CA TYR A 87 8.93 -21.31 0.96
C TYR A 87 8.54 -22.41 -0.06
N ILE A 88 7.50 -23.17 0.29
CA ILE A 88 7.00 -24.33 -0.46
C ILE A 88 6.22 -23.89 -1.71
N THR A 89 6.55 -24.48 -2.86
CA THR A 89 5.71 -24.54 -4.06
C THR A 89 5.47 -26.00 -4.43
N THR A 90 4.22 -26.36 -4.72
CA THR A 90 3.82 -27.71 -5.14
C THR A 90 3.97 -27.86 -6.65
N ALA A 91 4.65 -28.92 -7.09
CA ALA A 91 4.75 -29.33 -8.49
C ALA A 91 3.96 -30.62 -8.76
N VAL A 92 3.48 -30.77 -9.99
CA VAL A 92 2.99 -32.02 -10.60
C VAL A 92 3.89 -32.33 -11.82
N PRO A 93 4.21 -33.60 -12.16
CA PRO A 93 5.48 -33.95 -12.82
C PRO A 93 5.37 -34.51 -14.26
N GLY A 94 6.55 -34.65 -14.90
CA GLY A 94 6.85 -35.51 -16.07
C GLY A 94 7.55 -34.74 -17.20
N ALA A 95 8.88 -34.69 -17.35
CA ALA A 95 9.91 -35.72 -17.57
C ALA A 95 9.84 -36.43 -18.93
N ASP A 96 10.75 -36.07 -19.84
CA ASP A 96 11.40 -37.02 -20.76
C ASP A 96 12.85 -36.57 -21.02
N GLU A 97 13.74 -37.56 -21.00
CA GLU A 97 15.20 -37.51 -21.04
C GLU A 97 15.72 -37.51 -22.48
N GLY A 98 16.99 -37.15 -22.68
CA GLY A 98 17.63 -37.40 -23.98
C GLY A 98 19.01 -36.81 -24.15
N ALA A 99 20.01 -37.41 -23.51
CA ALA A 99 21.43 -37.08 -23.65
C ALA A 99 22.02 -37.52 -25.02
N ALA A 100 22.92 -36.70 -25.59
CA ALA A 100 23.99 -37.19 -26.48
C ALA A 100 25.16 -36.19 -26.62
N LYS A 101 26.34 -36.60 -26.11
CA LYS A 101 27.68 -36.05 -26.41
C LYS A 101 28.04 -36.27 -27.88
N ARG A 102 28.86 -35.39 -28.52
CA ARG A 102 30.08 -35.72 -29.33
C ARG A 102 31.04 -34.52 -29.46
N HIS A 103 32.27 -34.86 -29.84
CA HIS A 103 33.55 -34.19 -29.70
C HIS A 103 33.97 -33.20 -30.82
N ALA A 104 34.86 -32.29 -30.42
CA ALA A 104 36.16 -31.91 -31.04
C ALA A 104 36.27 -30.92 -32.24
N ALA A 105 37.09 -29.90 -31.94
CA ALA A 105 38.28 -29.43 -32.67
C ALA A 105 38.16 -28.46 -33.87
N GLY A 106 38.76 -27.28 -33.69
CA GLY A 106 39.94 -26.91 -34.50
C GLY A 106 39.93 -25.55 -35.22
N LYS A 107 40.87 -24.67 -34.79
CA LYS A 107 41.60 -23.61 -35.53
C LYS A 107 40.73 -22.45 -36.08
N GLY A 108 40.99 -21.15 -35.85
CA GLY A 108 42.23 -20.43 -35.60
C GLY A 108 42.53 -19.49 -36.77
N SER A 109 42.24 -18.19 -36.64
CA SER A 109 43.00 -17.10 -37.29
C SER A 109 42.52 -15.74 -36.79
N LYS A 110 43.50 -14.89 -36.43
CA LYS A 110 43.31 -13.50 -36.00
C LYS A 110 43.43 -12.55 -37.20
N SER A 111 42.76 -11.42 -37.04
CA SER A 111 43.08 -10.08 -37.55
C SER A 111 42.66 -9.71 -38.98
N LYS A 112 41.73 -8.74 -39.06
CA LYS A 112 42.07 -7.40 -39.57
C LYS A 112 41.03 -6.39 -39.08
N VAL A 113 41.49 -5.40 -38.32
CA VAL A 113 40.75 -4.17 -38.02
C VAL A 113 40.70 -3.36 -39.31
N ALA A 114 39.50 -3.03 -39.78
CA ALA A 114 39.27 -2.01 -40.80
C ALA A 114 38.00 -1.24 -40.46
N ALA A 115 38.08 0.07 -40.65
CA ALA A 115 37.20 1.09 -40.12
C ALA A 115 35.75 1.03 -40.64
N ALA A 116 34.86 1.57 -39.83
CA ALA A 116 33.42 1.68 -40.05
C ALA A 116 33.04 2.46 -41.32
N PRO A 117 31.96 2.07 -42.01
CA PRO A 117 31.04 3.02 -42.60
C PRO A 117 29.95 3.37 -41.57
N LYS A 118 29.77 4.66 -41.31
CA LYS A 118 28.61 5.21 -40.59
C LYS A 118 27.37 4.97 -41.47
N ASP A 119 26.71 3.84 -41.29
CA ASP A 119 25.37 3.62 -41.85
C ASP A 119 24.40 4.40 -40.98
N SER A 120 24.13 5.64 -41.38
CA SER A 120 23.06 6.47 -40.86
C SER A 120 21.72 5.90 -41.31
N ARG A 121 21.39 4.68 -40.85
CA ARG A 121 20.00 4.27 -40.70
C ARG A 121 19.50 4.98 -39.47
N GLN A 122 19.09 6.22 -39.71
CA GLN A 122 18.15 6.93 -38.88
C GLN A 122 16.89 6.06 -38.85
N ALA A 123 16.88 5.09 -37.94
CA ALA A 123 15.65 4.45 -37.51
C ALA A 123 14.80 5.61 -37.05
N GLN A 124 13.82 5.97 -37.89
CA GLN A 124 12.79 6.91 -37.53
C GLN A 124 12.20 6.36 -36.24
N ARG A 125 12.58 6.95 -35.10
CA ARG A 125 11.74 6.93 -33.92
C ARG A 125 10.35 7.29 -34.43
N PRO A 126 9.32 6.45 -34.23
CA PRO A 126 7.98 6.88 -34.55
C PRO A 126 7.81 8.24 -33.87
N SER A 127 7.44 9.23 -34.68
CA SER A 127 7.21 10.59 -34.22
C SER A 127 6.35 10.52 -32.97
N SER A 128 6.73 11.25 -31.93
CA SER A 128 6.03 11.37 -30.66
C SER A 128 4.69 12.10 -30.79
N SER A 129 3.96 11.87 -31.88
CA SER A 129 2.53 12.06 -32.00
C SER A 129 1.82 10.76 -31.60
N ALA A 130 2.29 10.12 -30.52
CA ALA A 130 1.42 9.25 -29.75
C ALA A 130 0.26 10.16 -29.34
N GLU A 131 -0.89 9.90 -29.94
CA GLU A 131 -2.16 10.59 -29.73
C GLU A 131 -2.21 11.01 -28.27
N GLU A 132 -2.16 12.32 -28.01
CA GLU A 132 -2.28 12.85 -26.66
C GLU A 132 -3.71 12.49 -26.24
N GLU A 133 -3.88 11.33 -25.62
CA GLU A 133 -5.20 10.77 -25.34
C GLU A 133 -6.01 11.84 -24.59
N ALA A 134 -7.06 12.33 -25.25
CA ALA A 134 -7.83 13.44 -24.74
C ALA A 134 -8.49 13.03 -23.42
N ILE A 135 -8.34 13.86 -22.39
CA ILE A 135 -9.01 13.61 -21.10
C ILE A 135 -10.52 13.73 -21.30
N VAL A 136 -11.22 12.61 -21.24
CA VAL A 136 -12.69 12.57 -21.28
C VAL A 136 -13.22 12.89 -19.88
N ARG A 137 -14.22 13.77 -19.81
CA ARG A 137 -14.82 14.22 -18.54
C ARG A 137 -16.30 13.90 -18.52
N HIS A 138 -16.73 13.16 -17.52
CA HIS A 138 -18.16 12.94 -17.24
C HIS A 138 -18.62 13.98 -16.21
N PRO A 139 -19.52 14.92 -16.58
CA PRO A 139 -19.95 15.97 -15.67
C PRO A 139 -20.71 15.41 -14.48
N LEU A 140 -20.54 16.05 -13.32
CA LEU A 140 -21.41 15.81 -12.18
C LEU A 140 -22.75 16.51 -12.46
N VAL A 141 -23.81 15.73 -12.70
CA VAL A 141 -25.16 16.29 -12.82
C VAL A 141 -25.60 16.74 -11.43
N ARG A 142 -25.70 18.05 -11.20
CA ARG A 142 -26.37 18.63 -10.03
C ARG A 142 -27.84 18.88 -10.35
N GLN A 143 -28.74 18.65 -9.39
CA GLN A 143 -30.17 18.93 -9.54
C GLN A 143 -30.50 20.43 -9.44
N GLU A 144 -29.61 21.24 -8.83
CA GLU A 144 -29.77 22.69 -8.74
C GLU A 144 -28.84 23.44 -9.71
N ALA A 145 -29.31 24.60 -10.18
CA ALA A 145 -28.77 25.43 -11.28
C ALA A 145 -27.40 26.10 -11.02
N GLY A 146 -26.53 25.48 -10.21
CA GLY A 146 -25.17 25.93 -9.95
C GLY A 146 -24.13 25.26 -10.86
N GLN A 147 -23.02 25.96 -11.11
CA GLN A 147 -21.88 25.40 -11.85
C GLN A 147 -21.28 24.20 -11.10
N ALA A 148 -21.00 23.11 -11.81
CA ALA A 148 -20.33 21.95 -11.23
C ALA A 148 -18.88 22.30 -10.86
N LEU A 149 -18.48 22.03 -9.60
CA LEU A 149 -17.12 22.30 -9.10
C LEU A 149 -16.09 21.25 -9.56
N CYS A 150 -16.55 20.05 -9.91
CA CYS A 150 -15.72 18.95 -10.39
C CYS A 150 -16.52 17.99 -11.29
N SER A 151 -15.81 17.21 -12.10
CA SER A 151 -16.38 16.10 -12.86
C SER A 151 -16.76 14.95 -11.93
N ARG A 152 -17.77 14.15 -12.30
CA ARG A 152 -18.09 12.89 -11.59
C ARG A 152 -16.97 11.87 -11.77
N SER A 153 -16.47 11.76 -13.00
CA SER A 153 -15.30 10.97 -13.33
C SER A 153 -14.52 11.59 -14.49
N THR A 154 -13.25 11.23 -14.58
CA THR A 154 -12.36 11.60 -15.69
C THR A 154 -11.65 10.35 -16.19
N ILE A 155 -11.46 10.26 -17.50
CA ILE A 155 -10.80 9.12 -18.15
C ILE A 155 -9.55 9.60 -18.85
N TRP A 156 -8.45 8.88 -18.65
CA TRP A 156 -7.18 9.08 -19.35
C TRP A 156 -6.37 7.79 -19.37
N GLY A 157 -5.72 7.44 -20.49
CA GLY A 157 -4.81 6.29 -20.55
C GLY A 157 -5.51 4.95 -20.29
N GLY A 158 -6.78 4.80 -20.68
CA GLY A 158 -7.59 3.64 -20.31
C GLY A 158 -7.87 3.49 -18.81
N THR A 159 -7.70 4.56 -18.02
CA THR A 159 -7.96 4.60 -16.57
C THR A 159 -9.08 5.59 -16.27
N CYS A 160 -10.05 5.17 -15.47
CA CYS A 160 -11.13 5.98 -14.93
C CYS A 160 -10.81 6.42 -13.50
N TYR A 161 -10.85 7.72 -13.25
CA TYR A 161 -10.74 8.33 -11.94
C TYR A 161 -12.12 8.81 -11.50
N VAL A 162 -12.59 8.35 -10.34
CA VAL A 162 -13.91 8.65 -9.81
C VAL A 162 -13.77 9.63 -8.65
N SER A 163 -14.42 10.80 -8.78
CA SER A 163 -14.54 11.76 -7.69
C SER A 163 -15.25 11.13 -6.49
N CYS A 164 -15.00 11.65 -5.29
CA CYS A 164 -15.61 11.13 -4.08
C CYS A 164 -17.15 11.17 -4.15
N ILE A 165 -17.75 9.97 -4.09
CA ILE A 165 -19.18 9.72 -4.07
C ILE A 165 -19.64 9.75 -2.62
N ARG A 166 -20.73 10.47 -2.39
CA ARG A 166 -21.42 10.57 -1.10
C ARG A 166 -22.84 10.02 -1.25
N PRO A 167 -23.47 9.59 -0.15
CA PRO A 167 -24.85 9.11 -0.20
C PRO A 167 -25.76 10.22 -0.74
N SER A 168 -26.67 9.85 -1.64
CA SER A 168 -27.65 10.77 -2.23
C SER A 168 -28.82 11.05 -1.28
N ALA A 169 -29.06 10.15 -0.33
CA ALA A 169 -30.07 10.25 0.69
C ALA A 169 -29.48 9.77 2.02
N THR A 170 -29.85 10.45 3.09
CA THR A 170 -29.37 10.25 4.45
C THR A 170 -30.56 10.30 5.39
N GLN A 171 -30.55 9.47 6.43
CA GLN A 171 -31.50 9.59 7.53
C GLN A 171 -30.91 10.47 8.63
N GLN A 172 -31.69 11.43 9.12
CA GLN A 172 -31.32 12.14 10.32
C GLN A 172 -31.57 11.25 11.53
N LEU A 173 -30.50 10.97 12.26
CA LEU A 173 -30.52 10.22 13.50
C LEU A 173 -30.57 11.20 14.68
N ASP A 174 -31.08 10.73 15.81
CA ASP A 174 -30.95 11.43 17.09
C ASP A 174 -29.46 11.58 17.45
N GLU A 175 -29.13 12.49 18.37
CA GLU A 175 -27.72 12.77 18.75
C GLU A 175 -26.98 11.52 19.25
N GLU A 176 -27.70 10.65 19.97
CA GLU A 176 -27.21 9.36 20.47
C GLU A 176 -28.17 8.25 20.00
N PRO A 177 -28.04 7.79 18.73
CA PRO A 177 -28.91 6.75 18.21
C PRO A 177 -28.57 5.39 18.82
N ALA A 178 -29.54 4.49 18.84
CA ALA A 178 -29.27 3.09 19.17
C ALA A 178 -28.25 2.50 18.20
N GLU A 179 -27.32 1.67 18.70
CA GLU A 179 -26.23 1.09 17.91
C GLU A 179 -26.72 0.34 16.67
N GLU A 180 -27.81 -0.42 16.80
CA GLU A 180 -28.44 -1.14 15.69
C GLU A 180 -28.99 -0.19 14.61
N GLN A 181 -29.57 0.94 15.01
CA GLN A 181 -30.10 1.95 14.08
C GLN A 181 -28.95 2.64 13.33
N LEU A 182 -27.87 2.97 14.03
CA LEU A 182 -26.68 3.56 13.42
C LEU A 182 -26.01 2.59 12.44
N ALA A 183 -25.87 1.32 12.82
CA ALA A 183 -25.33 0.28 11.95
C ALA A 183 -26.19 0.10 10.69
N ALA A 184 -27.52 0.06 10.83
CA ALA A 184 -28.45 -0.04 9.71
C ALA A 184 -28.35 1.17 8.75
N GLU A 185 -28.11 2.37 9.29
CA GLU A 185 -27.90 3.57 8.46
C GLU A 185 -26.55 3.53 7.73
N TYR A 186 -25.47 3.10 8.40
CA TYR A 186 -24.18 2.85 7.75
C TYR A 186 -24.32 1.89 6.57
N GLU A 187 -25.02 0.78 6.76
CA GLU A 187 -25.26 -0.19 5.69
C GLU A 187 -26.09 0.40 4.53
N THR A 188 -27.09 1.21 4.85
CA THR A 188 -27.97 1.86 3.85
C THR A 188 -27.18 2.85 3.01
N GLN A 189 -26.37 3.70 3.63
CA GLN A 189 -25.51 4.62 2.92
C GLN A 189 -24.41 3.88 2.14
N ALA A 190 -23.84 2.79 2.69
CA ALA A 190 -22.85 1.96 2.01
C ALA A 190 -23.39 1.35 0.72
N ARG A 191 -24.61 0.79 0.74
CA ARG A 191 -25.29 0.29 -0.47
C ARG A 191 -25.47 1.41 -1.49
N ASN A 192 -25.97 2.56 -1.05
CA ASN A 192 -26.23 3.69 -1.94
C ASN A 192 -24.94 4.21 -2.62
N VAL A 193 -23.84 4.37 -1.90
CA VAL A 193 -22.56 4.83 -2.50
C VAL A 193 -21.96 3.81 -3.45
N LEU A 194 -22.10 2.51 -3.17
CA LEU A 194 -21.61 1.44 -4.05
C LEU A 194 -22.46 1.31 -5.33
N GLU A 195 -23.78 1.47 -5.24
CA GLU A 195 -24.66 1.54 -6.42
C GLU A 195 -24.32 2.73 -7.32
N GLN A 196 -24.08 3.91 -6.71
CA GLN A 196 -23.63 5.09 -7.43
C GLN A 196 -22.24 4.90 -8.06
N LEU A 197 -21.33 4.20 -7.37
CA LEU A 197 -20.02 3.85 -7.90
C LEU A 197 -20.15 2.94 -9.12
N GLU A 198 -20.95 1.87 -9.05
CA GLU A 198 -21.21 1.01 -10.21
C GLU A 198 -21.80 1.78 -11.40
N ALA A 199 -22.77 2.66 -11.15
CA ALA A 199 -23.37 3.48 -12.19
C ALA A 199 -22.34 4.41 -12.85
N THR A 200 -21.44 4.99 -12.03
CA THR A 200 -20.35 5.85 -12.50
C THR A 200 -19.35 5.07 -13.35
N LEU A 201 -18.90 3.91 -12.86
CA LEU A 201 -17.98 3.03 -13.58
C LEU A 201 -18.58 2.57 -14.91
N ARG A 202 -19.85 2.16 -14.91
CA ARG A 202 -20.57 1.73 -16.12
C ARG A 202 -20.65 2.87 -17.14
N SER A 203 -20.95 4.10 -16.70
CA SER A 203 -20.99 5.27 -17.59
C SER A 203 -19.64 5.63 -18.20
N ALA A 204 -18.54 5.22 -17.55
CA ALA A 204 -17.18 5.40 -18.01
C ALA A 204 -16.64 4.22 -18.84
N GLY A 205 -17.43 3.15 -19.06
CA GLY A 205 -16.97 1.95 -19.77
C GLY A 205 -16.15 0.97 -18.92
N SER A 206 -16.27 1.04 -17.60
CA SER A 206 -15.62 0.16 -16.62
C SER A 206 -16.64 -0.69 -15.86
N SER A 207 -16.18 -1.49 -14.89
CA SER A 207 -17.00 -2.25 -13.95
C SER A 207 -16.28 -2.36 -12.60
N LYS A 208 -16.99 -2.82 -11.56
CA LYS A 208 -16.38 -3.06 -10.24
C LYS A 208 -15.25 -4.09 -10.24
N ASP A 209 -15.26 -5.03 -11.20
CA ASP A 209 -14.21 -6.05 -11.34
C ASP A 209 -12.90 -5.48 -11.90
N HIS A 210 -12.93 -4.22 -12.37
CA HIS A 210 -11.76 -3.49 -12.88
C HIS A 210 -11.30 -2.39 -11.92
N LEU A 211 -11.76 -2.38 -10.67
CA LEU A 211 -11.25 -1.47 -9.66
C LEU A 211 -9.75 -1.76 -9.42
N LEU A 212 -8.95 -0.70 -9.42
CA LEU A 212 -7.52 -0.74 -9.10
C LEU A 212 -7.29 -0.31 -7.66
N SER A 213 -7.94 0.78 -7.25
CA SER A 213 -7.89 1.28 -5.88
C SER A 213 -9.23 1.87 -5.44
N VAL A 214 -9.53 1.73 -4.15
CA VAL A 214 -10.70 2.33 -3.49
C VAL A 214 -10.26 2.98 -2.19
N THR A 215 -10.67 4.24 -2.00
CA THR A 215 -10.56 4.95 -0.73
C THR A 215 -11.95 5.09 -0.12
N VAL A 216 -12.13 4.51 1.05
CA VAL A 216 -13.34 4.58 1.86
C VAL A 216 -13.11 5.56 2.99
N LEU A 217 -14.01 6.52 3.12
CA LEU A 217 -14.03 7.49 4.19
C LEU A 217 -15.24 7.19 5.08
N LEU A 218 -15.02 6.84 6.33
CA LEU A 218 -16.06 6.65 7.34
C LEU A 218 -16.10 7.87 8.26
N LYS A 219 -17.29 8.23 8.75
CA LYS A 219 -17.43 9.32 9.73
C LYS A 219 -16.79 8.94 11.07
N ASP A 220 -17.02 7.71 11.49
CA ASP A 220 -16.52 7.10 12.71
C ASP A 220 -16.09 5.68 12.34
N ILE A 221 -14.78 5.40 12.41
CA ILE A 221 -14.24 4.11 11.95
C ILE A 221 -14.58 2.97 12.91
N GLU A 222 -14.70 3.26 14.21
CA GLU A 222 -15.04 2.25 15.23
C GLU A 222 -16.46 1.75 15.02
N LYS A 223 -17.41 2.66 14.82
CA LYS A 223 -18.83 2.33 14.60
C LYS A 223 -19.11 1.86 13.16
N GLY A 224 -18.36 2.38 12.19
CA GLY A 224 -18.63 2.19 10.77
C GLY A 224 -17.94 0.99 10.12
N SER A 225 -16.83 0.50 10.67
CA SER A 225 -16.00 -0.52 10.01
C SER A 225 -16.73 -1.84 9.77
N GLN A 226 -17.43 -2.37 10.78
CA GLN A 226 -18.19 -3.61 10.69
C GLN A 226 -19.36 -3.54 9.69
N PRO A 227 -20.30 -2.57 9.79
CA PRO A 227 -21.41 -2.49 8.85
C PRO A 227 -20.93 -2.21 7.41
N TRP A 228 -19.89 -1.39 7.24
CA TRP A 228 -19.24 -1.20 5.93
C TRP A 228 -18.71 -2.52 5.36
N ALA A 229 -17.92 -3.26 6.14
CA ALA A 229 -17.32 -4.52 5.71
C ALA A 229 -18.37 -5.56 5.32
N ALA A 230 -19.50 -5.62 6.03
CA ALA A 230 -20.61 -6.52 5.73
C ALA A 230 -21.19 -6.27 4.32
N ILE A 231 -21.37 -5.01 3.93
CA ILE A 231 -21.86 -4.65 2.61
C ILE A 231 -20.77 -4.83 1.55
N TRP A 232 -19.55 -4.38 1.82
CA TRP A 232 -18.41 -4.50 0.92
C TRP A 232 -18.15 -5.96 0.50
N ASN A 233 -18.12 -6.88 1.46
CA ASN A 233 -17.84 -8.30 1.22
C ASN A 233 -18.91 -8.99 0.37
N ARG A 234 -20.16 -8.51 0.41
CA ARG A 234 -21.24 -9.02 -0.45
C ARG A 234 -21.20 -8.42 -1.85
N TRP A 235 -20.74 -7.18 -1.96
CA TRP A 235 -20.75 -6.42 -3.20
C TRP A 235 -19.53 -6.70 -4.09
N CYS A 236 -18.36 -6.85 -3.48
CA CYS A 236 -17.08 -7.02 -4.17
C CYS A 236 -16.88 -8.46 -4.66
N SER A 237 -16.21 -8.62 -5.80
CA SER A 237 -15.85 -9.93 -6.34
C SER A 237 -14.58 -10.45 -5.67
N PRO A 238 -14.59 -11.63 -5.01
CA PRO A 238 -13.40 -12.15 -4.31
C PRO A 238 -12.19 -12.41 -5.23
N SER A 239 -12.41 -12.62 -6.53
CA SER A 239 -11.34 -12.80 -7.50
C SER A 239 -10.75 -11.48 -8.02
N CYS A 240 -11.39 -10.34 -7.73
CA CYS A 240 -11.05 -9.03 -8.30
C CYS A 240 -11.00 -7.94 -7.22
N LEU A 241 -10.40 -8.25 -6.06
CA LEU A 241 -10.27 -7.30 -4.96
C LEU A 241 -9.33 -6.15 -5.35
N PRO A 242 -9.75 -4.87 -5.21
CA PRO A 242 -8.87 -3.73 -5.44
C PRO A 242 -7.94 -3.49 -4.24
N ALA A 243 -6.90 -2.67 -4.44
CA ALA A 243 -6.22 -2.06 -3.30
C ALA A 243 -7.22 -1.17 -2.53
N ALA A 244 -7.27 -1.29 -1.20
CA ALA A 244 -8.25 -0.58 -0.38
C ALA A 244 -7.57 0.22 0.74
N LEU A 245 -8.06 1.44 0.96
CA LEU A 245 -7.78 2.27 2.12
C LEU A 245 -9.09 2.59 2.81
N VAL A 246 -9.20 2.33 4.11
CA VAL A 246 -10.32 2.75 4.95
C VAL A 246 -9.78 3.69 6.02
N GLN A 247 -10.37 4.87 6.15
CA GLN A 247 -9.96 5.87 7.14
C GLN A 247 -11.17 6.65 7.66
N GLU A 248 -10.98 7.30 8.79
CA GLU A 248 -11.95 8.24 9.34
C GLU A 248 -11.82 9.63 8.72
N SER A 249 -12.94 10.31 8.43
CA SER A 249 -12.97 11.69 7.92
C SER A 249 -14.33 12.34 8.10
N PHE A 250 -14.34 13.66 8.29
CA PHE A 250 -15.56 14.46 8.14
C PHE A 250 -16.03 14.52 6.68
N LEU A 251 -17.32 14.30 6.42
CA LEU A 251 -17.90 14.12 5.07
C LEU A 251 -18.73 15.33 4.56
N GLY A 252 -18.61 16.45 5.26
CA GLY A 252 -19.25 17.72 4.92
C GLY A 252 -20.66 17.90 5.49
N SER A 253 -21.21 16.92 6.20
CA SER A 253 -22.44 17.03 6.98
C SER A 253 -22.53 15.88 8.00
N GLU A 254 -23.26 16.11 9.09
CA GLU A 254 -23.35 15.17 10.23
C GLU A 254 -24.09 13.87 9.90
N ASP A 255 -25.02 13.93 8.96
CA ASP A 255 -25.85 12.82 8.50
C ASP A 255 -25.14 11.90 7.49
N ARG A 256 -23.94 12.26 7.04
CA ARG A 256 -23.14 11.43 6.13
C ARG A 256 -22.16 10.58 6.92
N LEU A 257 -22.30 9.27 6.76
CA LEU A 257 -21.55 8.26 7.49
C LEU A 257 -20.46 7.62 6.65
N VAL A 258 -20.64 7.54 5.32
CA VAL A 258 -19.66 6.92 4.41
C VAL A 258 -19.53 7.68 3.10
N ALA A 259 -18.33 7.74 2.55
CA ALA A 259 -18.05 8.22 1.20
C ALA A 259 -16.95 7.37 0.53
N VAL A 260 -16.95 7.30 -0.79
CA VAL A 260 -16.04 6.41 -1.54
C VAL A 260 -15.48 7.14 -2.76
N SER A 261 -14.17 7.04 -2.98
CA SER A 261 -13.50 7.40 -4.22
C SER A 261 -12.76 6.19 -4.77
N ALA A 262 -12.59 6.13 -6.09
CA ALA A 262 -12.00 4.96 -6.73
C ALA A 262 -11.22 5.31 -7.99
N THR A 263 -10.27 4.45 -8.32
CA THR A 263 -9.63 4.39 -9.63
C THR A 263 -9.88 3.01 -10.23
N ALA A 264 -10.24 2.95 -11.51
CA ALA A 264 -10.54 1.71 -12.21
C ALA A 264 -9.90 1.68 -13.60
N ALA A 265 -9.56 0.50 -14.10
CA ALA A 265 -9.21 0.32 -15.50
C ALA A 265 -10.49 0.33 -16.37
N LEU A 266 -10.39 0.83 -17.60
CA LEU A 266 -11.41 0.55 -18.60
C LEU A 266 -11.33 -0.92 -19.00
N ARG A 267 -12.47 -1.46 -19.42
CA ARG A 267 -12.50 -2.75 -20.09
C ARG A 267 -11.67 -2.62 -21.36
N LYS A 268 -10.62 -3.42 -21.53
CA LYS A 268 -10.10 -3.69 -22.88
C LYS A 268 -11.23 -4.38 -23.62
N ASP A 269 -11.55 -3.87 -24.80
CA ASP A 269 -12.73 -4.22 -25.59
C ASP A 269 -13.07 -5.73 -25.55
N GLN A 270 -14.35 -6.03 -25.34
CA GLN A 270 -14.97 -7.24 -25.88
C GLN A 270 -15.34 -6.97 -27.34
#